data_AF-A0A7S3PWN6-F1
#
_entry.id   AF-A0A7S3PWN6-F1
#
_cell.length_a   1.000
_cell.length_b   1.000
_cell.length_c   1.000
_cell.angle_alpha   90.00
_cell.angle_beta   90.00
_cell.angle_gamma   90.00
#
_symmetry.space_group_name_H-M   'P 1'
#
loop_
_entity.id
_entity.type
_entity.pdbx_description
1 polymer ?
#
loop_
_entity_poly.entity_id
_entity_poly.type
_entity_poly.pdbx_seq_one_letter_code
_entity_poly.pdbx_strand_id
1 'polypeptide(L)'
;RDYVEFNVHIADLENRLQHFVNTSFESIGSISHSLLLLNKFKSILHRDSLKADLDSKMSIIFHNYGIELEQVQQLYEKQKHNPPISRNLPPVSGNITWSRHLLQRIEEPMEQFEKQQGVMSTKDAKRIVKMYNKVARTLVAFEFLWYKAWVQSIDQAKIGLQATLIIRHPDDGKLYVNFDHEILQLIREAKCLDRMGIEIPENAKIVLFQEEKFKTFYTELHW
;
A
#
# COMPACT_ATOMS: atom_id res chain seq x y z
N ARG A 1 51.00 -28.45 16.08
CA ARG A 1 51.30 -27.02 16.32
C ARG A 1 50.58 -26.18 15.27
N ASP A 2 50.83 -26.45 13.99
CA ASP A 2 50.22 -25.73 12.85
C ASP A 2 48.68 -25.82 12.80
N TYR A 3 48.09 -26.97 13.16
CA TYR A 3 46.62 -27.10 13.26
C TYR A 3 46.00 -26.14 14.30
N VAL A 4 46.67 -25.94 15.43
CA VAL A 4 46.19 -25.04 16.49
C VAL A 4 46.32 -23.58 16.04
N GLU A 5 47.44 -23.23 15.40
CA GLU A 5 47.68 -21.90 14.86
C GLU A 5 46.71 -21.54 13.72
N PHE A 6 46.43 -22.49 12.81
CA PHE A 6 45.39 -22.35 11.80
C PHE A 6 44.01 -22.11 12.40
N ASN A 7 43.62 -22.88 13.43
CA ASN A 7 42.34 -22.69 14.11
C ASN A 7 42.22 -21.31 14.79
N VAL A 8 43.32 -20.78 15.34
CA VAL A 8 43.36 -19.42 15.91
C VAL A 8 43.12 -18.37 14.82
N HIS A 9 43.80 -18.48 13.67
CA HIS A 9 43.59 -17.55 12.54
C HIS A 9 42.17 -17.61 11.97
N ILE A 10 41.60 -18.81 11.90
CA ILE A 10 40.23 -19.02 11.45
C ILE A 10 39.23 -18.38 12.42
N ALA A 11 39.42 -18.52 13.73
CA ALA A 11 38.57 -17.89 14.73
C ALA A 11 38.67 -16.36 14.70
N ASP A 12 39.87 -15.81 14.47
CA ASP A 12 40.04 -14.36 14.30
C ASP A 12 39.31 -13.84 13.06
N LEU A 13 39.38 -14.57 11.94
CA LEU A 13 38.63 -14.22 10.72
C LEU A 13 37.11 -14.26 10.94
N GLU A 14 36.61 -15.26 11.67
CA GLU A 14 35.18 -15.33 12.03
C GLU A 14 34.74 -14.15 12.89
N ASN A 15 35.54 -13.77 13.89
CA ASN A 15 35.24 -12.61 14.73
C ASN A 15 35.20 -11.31 13.91
N ARG A 16 36.12 -11.14 12.95
CA ARG A 16 36.12 -9.99 12.03
C ARG A 16 34.89 -9.98 11.14
N LEU A 17 34.48 -11.13 10.61
CA LEU A 17 33.26 -11.26 9.81
C LEU A 17 32.01 -10.96 10.63
N GLN A 18 31.93 -11.47 11.85
CA GLN A 18 30.81 -11.18 12.75
C GLN A 18 30.74 -9.68 13.07
N HIS A 19 31.88 -9.04 13.34
CA HIS A 19 31.94 -7.59 13.53
C HIS A 19 31.46 -6.83 12.27
N PHE A 20 31.93 -7.22 11.09
CA PHE A 20 31.50 -6.62 9.82
C PHE A 20 29.99 -6.76 9.57
N VAL A 21 29.42 -7.94 9.85
CA VAL A 21 27.96 -8.17 9.77
C VAL A 21 27.22 -7.23 10.71
N ASN A 22 27.65 -7.15 11.99
CA ASN A 22 27.03 -6.28 12.98
C ASN A 22 27.02 -4.81 12.55
N THR A 23 28.17 -4.26 12.15
CA THR A 23 28.29 -2.88 11.70
C THR A 23 27.46 -2.61 10.44
N SER A 24 27.36 -3.58 9.53
CA SER A 24 26.53 -3.44 8.33
C SER A 24 25.06 -3.23 8.68
N PHE A 25 24.51 -4.00 9.63
CA PHE A 25 23.12 -3.86 10.08
C PHE A 25 22.85 -2.60 10.92
N GLU A 26 23.85 -2.02 11.58
CA GLU A 26 23.72 -0.73 12.27
C GLU A 26 23.51 0.44 11.29
N SER A 27 24.07 0.33 10.08
CA SER A 27 23.98 1.39 9.07
C SER A 27 22.68 1.40 8.24
N ILE A 28 21.84 0.36 8.33
CA ILE A 28 20.69 0.19 7.43
C ILE A 28 19.40 0.67 8.10
N GLY A 29 18.77 1.68 7.49
CA GLY A 29 17.50 2.25 7.99
C GLY A 29 16.22 1.59 7.46
N SER A 30 16.29 0.74 6.44
CA SER A 30 15.10 0.15 5.78
C SER A 30 15.05 -1.36 5.93
N ILE A 31 13.89 -1.89 6.34
CA ILE A 31 13.66 -3.33 6.57
C ILE A 31 13.91 -4.13 5.28
N SER A 32 13.42 -3.66 4.13
CA SER A 32 13.64 -4.34 2.84
C SER A 32 15.13 -4.47 2.50
N HIS A 33 15.91 -3.42 2.76
CA HIS A 33 17.37 -3.46 2.54
C HIS A 33 18.07 -4.41 3.52
N SER A 34 17.66 -4.41 4.79
CA SER A 34 18.18 -5.33 5.81
C SER A 34 17.91 -6.79 5.44
N LEU A 35 16.70 -7.10 4.95
CA LEU A 35 16.34 -8.45 4.51
C LEU A 35 17.14 -8.90 3.28
N LEU A 36 17.31 -8.01 2.29
CA LEU A 36 18.15 -8.29 1.12
C LEU A 36 19.60 -8.59 1.51
N LEU A 37 20.18 -7.79 2.41
CA LEU A 37 21.55 -8.02 2.88
C LEU A 37 21.66 -9.33 3.67
N LEU A 38 20.69 -9.62 4.53
CA LEU A 38 20.63 -10.86 5.29
C LEU A 38 20.60 -12.09 4.37
N ASN A 39 19.79 -12.04 3.31
CA ASN A 39 19.73 -13.10 2.32
C ASN A 39 21.07 -13.31 1.59
N LYS A 40 21.77 -12.23 1.24
CA LYS A 40 23.12 -12.32 0.67
C LYS A 40 24.10 -12.97 1.65
N PHE A 41 24.11 -12.56 2.91
CA PHE A 41 24.99 -13.20 3.90
C PHE A 41 24.66 -14.67 4.14
N LYS A 42 23.38 -15.05 4.16
CA LYS A 42 22.97 -16.46 4.27
C LYS A 42 23.41 -17.32 3.08
N SER A 43 23.50 -16.73 1.87
CA SER A 43 24.01 -17.45 0.69
C SER A 43 25.53 -17.64 0.67
N ILE A 44 26.28 -16.80 1.41
CA ILE A 44 27.75 -16.81 1.41
C ILE A 44 28.30 -17.54 2.63
N LEU A 45 27.64 -17.39 3.79
CA LEU A 45 28.10 -17.89 5.09
C LEU A 45 27.37 -19.18 5.46
N HIS A 46 28.10 -20.30 5.41
CA HIS A 46 27.54 -21.62 5.73
C HIS A 46 27.94 -22.17 7.11
N ARG A 47 28.88 -21.54 7.81
CA ARG A 47 29.32 -21.96 9.14
C ARG A 47 28.26 -21.72 10.20
N ASP A 48 28.14 -22.67 11.14
CA ASP A 48 27.04 -22.68 12.12
C ASP A 48 27.12 -21.52 13.13
N SER A 49 28.33 -21.10 13.52
CA SER A 49 28.57 -19.93 14.38
C SER A 49 27.98 -18.66 13.76
N LEU A 50 28.25 -18.42 12.48
CA LEU A 50 27.77 -17.25 11.73
C LEU A 50 26.29 -17.34 11.39
N LYS A 51 25.75 -18.55 11.17
CA LYS A 51 24.29 -18.74 10.98
C LYS A 51 23.49 -18.33 12.21
N ALA A 52 23.95 -18.72 13.41
CA ALA A 52 23.29 -18.33 14.65
C ALA A 52 23.26 -16.80 14.83
N ASP A 53 24.33 -16.10 14.45
CA ASP A 53 24.39 -14.64 14.46
C ASP A 53 23.38 -14.03 13.46
N LEU A 54 23.30 -14.57 12.24
CA LEU A 54 22.32 -14.13 11.23
C LEU A 54 20.87 -14.39 11.65
N ASP A 55 20.58 -15.48 12.35
CA ASP A 55 19.24 -15.76 12.87
C ASP A 55 18.86 -14.82 14.03
N SER A 56 19.83 -14.44 14.87
CA SER A 56 19.66 -13.38 15.86
C SER A 56 19.32 -12.04 15.19
N LYS A 57 20.05 -11.66 14.13
CA LYS A 57 19.75 -10.45 13.34
C LYS A 57 18.37 -10.50 12.69
N MET A 58 17.97 -11.66 12.16
CA MET A 58 16.63 -11.82 11.59
C MET A 58 15.54 -11.53 12.63
N SER A 59 15.72 -12.00 13.86
CA SER A 59 14.78 -11.75 14.95
C SER A 59 14.65 -10.25 15.29
N ILE A 60 15.76 -9.50 15.25
CA ILE A 60 15.76 -8.04 15.44
C ILE A 60 15.04 -7.34 14.29
N ILE A 61 15.32 -7.70 13.04
CA ILE A 61 14.66 -7.11 11.86
C ILE A 61 13.15 -7.37 11.91
N PHE A 62 12.75 -8.58 12.32
CA PHE A 62 11.35 -8.93 12.48
C PHE A 62 10.66 -8.16 13.61
N HIS A 63 11.35 -7.91 14.73
CA HIS A 63 10.84 -7.03 15.79
C HIS A 63 10.62 -5.60 15.27
N ASN A 64 11.59 -5.05 14.53
CA ASN A 64 11.47 -3.72 13.91
C ASN A 64 10.31 -3.65 12.92
N TYR A 65 10.03 -4.73 12.19
CA TYR A 65 8.86 -4.84 11.33
C TYR A 65 7.54 -4.77 12.12
N GLY A 66 7.50 -5.37 13.31
CA GLY A 66 6.37 -5.19 14.24
C GLY A 66 6.13 -3.73 14.60
N ILE A 67 7.19 -2.96 14.86
CA ILE A 67 7.10 -1.51 15.14
C ILE A 67 6.61 -0.75 13.90
N GLU A 68 7.14 -1.07 12.71
CA GLU A 68 6.70 -0.43 11.47
C GLU A 68 5.22 -0.72 11.16
N LEU A 69 4.74 -1.93 11.43
CA LEU A 69 3.32 -2.27 11.32
C LEU A 69 2.44 -1.40 12.23
N GLU A 70 2.87 -1.17 13.48
CA GLU A 70 2.16 -0.28 14.40
C GLU A 70 2.15 1.17 13.89
N GLN A 71 3.26 1.64 13.32
CA GLN A 71 3.34 2.97 12.70
C GLN A 71 2.39 3.08 11.50
N VAL A 72 2.32 2.06 10.65
CA VAL A 72 1.38 2.02 9.51
C VAL A 72 -0.07 2.02 10.00
N GLN A 73 -0.37 1.27 11.06
CA GLN A 73 -1.70 1.27 11.66
C GLN A 73 -2.08 2.65 12.22
N GLN A 74 -1.16 3.31 12.93
CA GLN A 74 -1.38 4.67 13.45
C GLN A 74 -1.54 5.69 12.32
N LEU A 75 -0.73 5.57 11.26
CA LEU A 75 -0.85 6.39 10.07
C LEU A 75 -2.21 6.23 9.43
N TYR A 76 -2.68 4.98 9.28
CA TYR A 76 -4.00 4.67 8.76
C TYR A 76 -5.08 5.36 9.58
N GLU A 77 -5.07 5.20 10.91
CA GLU A 77 -6.13 5.80 11.74
C GLU A 77 -6.11 7.32 11.76
N LYS A 78 -4.93 7.94 11.67
CA LYS A 78 -4.79 9.39 11.60
C LYS A 78 -5.30 9.96 10.28
N GLN A 79 -5.08 9.24 9.17
CA GLN A 79 -5.30 9.76 7.82
C GLN A 79 -6.51 9.16 7.10
N LYS A 80 -7.21 8.16 7.67
CA LYS A 80 -8.34 7.49 7.00
C LYS A 80 -9.45 8.41 6.50
N HIS A 81 -9.64 9.57 7.14
CA HIS A 81 -10.67 10.54 6.78
C HIS A 81 -10.21 11.53 5.70
N ASN A 82 -8.90 11.75 5.57
CA ASN A 82 -8.32 12.64 4.57
C ASN A 82 -6.90 12.19 4.24
N PRO A 83 -6.74 11.11 3.47
CA PRO A 83 -5.41 10.62 3.16
C PRO A 83 -4.69 11.57 2.22
N PRO A 84 -3.35 11.58 2.24
CA PRO A 84 -2.56 12.36 1.31
C PRO A 84 -2.73 11.78 -0.10
N ILE A 85 -3.59 12.40 -0.89
CA ILE A 85 -3.85 12.02 -2.28
C ILE A 85 -2.91 12.82 -3.19
N SER A 86 -2.31 12.17 -4.20
CA SER A 86 -1.47 12.87 -5.17
C SER A 86 -2.30 13.88 -5.98
N ARG A 87 -1.67 15.01 -6.34
CA ARG A 87 -2.32 16.09 -7.08
C ARG A 87 -2.98 15.54 -8.36
N ASN A 88 -4.22 15.95 -8.61
CA ASN A 88 -5.07 15.57 -9.75
C ASN A 88 -5.68 14.16 -9.71
N LEU A 89 -5.51 13.37 -8.63
CA LEU A 89 -6.33 12.16 -8.47
C LEU A 89 -7.73 12.52 -7.95
N PRO A 90 -8.78 11.88 -8.49
CA PRO A 90 -10.10 11.93 -7.88
C PRO A 90 -10.11 11.34 -6.48
N PRO A 91 -11.08 11.74 -5.62
CA PRO A 91 -11.10 11.34 -4.22
C PRO A 91 -11.22 9.82 -4.04
N VAL A 92 -12.11 9.14 -4.77
CA VAL A 92 -12.29 7.67 -4.63
C VAL A 92 -11.02 6.92 -5.02
N SER A 93 -10.49 7.17 -6.23
CA SER A 93 -9.31 6.46 -6.71
C SER A 93 -8.07 6.80 -5.90
N GLY A 94 -7.98 8.04 -5.39
CA GLY A 94 -6.93 8.49 -4.48
C GLY A 94 -6.91 7.72 -3.17
N ASN A 95 -8.07 7.58 -2.52
CA ASN A 95 -8.23 6.83 -1.28
C ASN A 95 -7.88 5.35 -1.46
N ILE A 96 -8.35 4.74 -2.55
CA ILE A 96 -8.03 3.35 -2.89
C ILE A 96 -6.52 3.17 -3.14
N THR A 97 -5.91 4.07 -3.90
CA THR A 97 -4.45 4.03 -4.18
C THR A 97 -3.64 4.12 -2.90
N TRP A 98 -4.01 5.03 -2.01
CA TRP A 98 -3.33 5.18 -0.72
C TRP A 98 -3.44 3.91 0.13
N SER A 99 -4.64 3.31 0.20
CA SER A 99 -4.84 2.05 0.94
C SER A 99 -3.98 0.92 0.36
N ARG A 100 -3.97 0.77 -0.98
CA ARG A 100 -3.15 -0.23 -1.68
C ARG A 100 -1.65 -0.01 -1.45
N HIS A 101 -1.20 1.24 -1.44
CA HIS A 101 0.19 1.57 -1.17
C HIS A 101 0.61 1.15 0.25
N LEU A 102 -0.25 1.42 1.25
CA LEU A 102 -0.01 0.95 2.61
C LEU A 102 -0.02 -0.59 2.71
N LEU A 103 -0.93 -1.25 1.99
CA LEU A 103 -1.01 -2.72 1.94
C LEU A 103 0.27 -3.31 1.34
N GLN A 104 0.70 -2.81 0.19
CA GLN A 104 1.92 -3.27 -0.48
C GLN A 104 3.16 -3.08 0.42
N ARG A 105 3.25 -1.95 1.13
CA ARG A 105 4.36 -1.67 2.06
C ARG A 105 4.46 -2.68 3.20
N ILE A 106 3.33 -3.16 3.71
CA ILE A 106 3.33 -4.16 4.80
C ILE A 106 3.45 -5.60 4.29
N GLU A 107 3.06 -5.85 3.04
CA GLU A 107 3.04 -7.17 2.40
C GLU A 107 4.43 -7.60 1.92
N GLU A 108 5.19 -6.70 1.28
CA GLU A 108 6.53 -7.00 0.75
C GLU A 108 7.48 -7.60 1.81
N PRO A 109 7.63 -7.05 3.04
CA PRO A 109 8.46 -7.67 4.05
C PRO A 109 7.87 -9.00 4.56
N MET A 110 6.54 -9.10 4.67
CA MET A 110 5.87 -10.31 5.18
C MET A 110 6.12 -11.52 4.29
N GLU A 111 6.02 -11.37 2.96
CA GLU A 111 6.32 -12.43 2.00
C GLU A 111 7.77 -12.94 2.12
N GLN A 112 8.72 -12.05 2.41
CA GLN A 112 10.12 -12.42 2.60
C GLN A 112 10.32 -13.18 3.91
N PHE A 113 9.64 -12.78 4.99
CA PHE A 113 9.69 -13.51 6.26
C PHE A 113 9.01 -14.89 6.16
N GLU A 114 7.95 -15.04 5.38
CA GLU A 114 7.24 -16.32 5.20
C GLU A 114 8.14 -17.38 4.56
N LYS A 115 8.98 -16.98 3.59
CA LYS A 115 9.99 -17.85 2.98
C LYS A 115 11.04 -18.33 3.99
N GLN A 116 11.23 -17.61 5.09
CA GLN A 116 12.22 -17.91 6.13
C GLN A 116 11.53 -18.46 7.41
N GLN A 117 11.06 -19.72 7.35
CA GLN A 117 10.24 -20.37 8.39
C GLN A 117 10.81 -20.35 9.82
N GLY A 118 12.13 -20.16 9.99
CA GLY A 118 12.80 -20.16 11.30
C GLY A 118 12.29 -19.09 12.27
N VAL A 119 11.94 -17.90 11.79
CA VAL A 119 11.50 -16.78 12.67
C VAL A 119 10.01 -16.83 12.96
N MET A 120 9.20 -17.43 12.08
CA MET A 120 7.74 -17.52 12.22
C MET A 120 7.25 -18.44 13.35
N SER A 121 8.12 -19.30 13.88
CA SER A 121 7.77 -20.28 14.90
C SER A 121 7.73 -19.71 16.33
N THR A 122 8.28 -18.51 16.55
CA THR A 122 8.39 -17.89 17.87
C THR A 122 7.03 -17.35 18.36
N LYS A 123 6.82 -17.32 19.69
CA LYS A 123 5.59 -16.77 20.28
C LYS A 123 5.35 -15.30 19.88
N ASP A 124 6.41 -14.51 19.77
CA ASP A 124 6.33 -13.11 19.34
C ASP A 124 5.98 -12.97 17.85
N ALA A 125 6.41 -13.93 17.02
CA ALA A 125 6.03 -13.98 15.61
C ALA A 125 4.53 -14.13 15.41
N LYS A 126 3.89 -14.99 16.20
CA LYS A 126 2.42 -15.12 16.16
C LYS A 126 1.70 -13.81 16.48
N ARG A 127 2.26 -12.95 17.33
CA ARG A 127 1.66 -11.65 17.66
C ARG A 127 1.76 -10.69 16.48
N ILE A 128 2.94 -10.58 15.88
CA ILE A 128 3.20 -9.70 14.73
C ILE A 128 2.38 -10.15 13.52
N VAL A 129 2.32 -11.45 13.24
CA VAL A 129 1.48 -12.01 12.16
C VAL A 129 0.00 -11.73 12.39
N LYS A 130 -0.51 -11.81 13.63
CA LYS A 130 -1.89 -11.41 13.95
C LYS A 130 -2.12 -9.92 13.70
N MET A 131 -1.16 -9.07 14.05
CA MET A 131 -1.24 -7.62 13.81
C MET A 131 -1.29 -7.34 12.30
N TYR A 132 -0.37 -7.91 11.53
CA TYR A 132 -0.36 -7.82 10.07
C TYR A 132 -1.72 -8.22 9.48
N ASN A 133 -2.23 -9.40 9.84
CA ASN A 133 -3.52 -9.88 9.33
C ASN A 133 -4.68 -8.94 9.66
N LYS A 134 -4.65 -8.32 10.83
CA LYS A 134 -5.65 -7.33 11.23
C LYS A 134 -5.54 -6.07 10.36
N VAL A 135 -4.34 -5.51 10.22
CA VAL A 135 -4.11 -4.30 9.41
C VAL A 135 -4.44 -4.54 7.94
N ALA A 136 -3.97 -5.65 7.36
CA ALA A 136 -4.26 -6.02 5.98
C ALA A 136 -5.77 -6.15 5.72
N ARG A 137 -6.51 -6.85 6.60
CA ARG A 137 -7.98 -6.92 6.49
C ARG A 137 -8.65 -5.56 6.56
N THR A 138 -8.18 -4.67 7.44
CA THR A 138 -8.72 -3.31 7.55
C THR A 138 -8.48 -2.50 6.26
N LEU A 139 -7.29 -2.60 5.66
CA LEU A 139 -6.95 -1.90 4.42
C LEU A 139 -7.77 -2.41 3.22
N VAL A 140 -7.96 -3.74 3.12
CA VAL A 140 -8.82 -4.36 2.09
C VAL A 140 -10.28 -3.97 2.29
N ALA A 141 -10.77 -3.97 3.54
CA ALA A 141 -12.13 -3.54 3.85
C ALA A 141 -12.36 -2.06 3.51
N PHE A 142 -11.35 -1.20 3.74
CA PHE A 142 -11.39 0.20 3.37
C PHE A 142 -11.47 0.39 1.85
N GLU A 143 -10.64 -0.33 1.08
CA GLU A 143 -10.72 -0.34 -0.39
C GLU A 143 -12.12 -0.77 -0.86
N PHE A 144 -12.64 -1.87 -0.31
CA PHE A 144 -13.97 -2.38 -0.67
C PHE A 144 -15.09 -1.38 -0.35
N LEU A 145 -15.02 -0.70 0.80
CA LEU A 145 -16.00 0.31 1.18
C LEU A 145 -16.03 1.48 0.20
N TRP A 146 -14.85 2.00 -0.19
CA TRP A 146 -14.74 3.08 -1.17
C TRP A 146 -15.21 2.65 -2.55
N TYR A 147 -14.85 1.44 -2.98
CA TYR A 147 -15.35 0.89 -4.23
C TYR A 147 -16.88 0.78 -4.22
N LYS A 148 -17.47 0.24 -3.15
CA LYS A 148 -18.93 0.10 -3.03
C LYS A 148 -19.64 1.46 -3.03
N ALA A 149 -19.11 2.45 -2.31
CA ALA A 149 -19.65 3.80 -2.29
C ALA A 149 -19.61 4.44 -3.69
N TRP A 150 -18.52 4.20 -4.43
CA TRP A 150 -18.39 4.66 -5.81
C TRP A 150 -19.38 4.00 -6.78
N VAL A 151 -19.60 2.68 -6.65
CA VAL A 151 -20.64 2.00 -7.44
C VAL A 151 -22.01 2.62 -7.18
N GLN A 152 -22.32 2.95 -5.92
CA GLN A 152 -23.58 3.61 -5.56
C GLN A 152 -23.68 5.04 -6.11
N SER A 153 -22.59 5.82 -6.11
CA SER A 153 -22.61 7.17 -6.67
C SER A 153 -22.80 7.18 -8.19
N ILE A 154 -22.36 6.14 -8.90
CA ILE A 154 -22.67 5.99 -10.34
C ILE A 154 -24.17 5.86 -10.59
N ASP A 155 -24.86 5.05 -9.79
CA ASP A 155 -26.31 4.87 -9.91
C ASP A 155 -27.05 6.17 -9.56
N GLN A 156 -26.55 6.93 -8.58
CA GLN A 156 -27.10 8.25 -8.23
C GLN A 156 -26.87 9.30 -9.33
N ALA A 157 -25.67 9.35 -9.93
CA ALA A 157 -25.37 10.26 -11.03
C ALA A 157 -26.23 9.97 -12.27
N LYS A 158 -26.64 8.71 -12.49
CA LYS A 158 -27.60 8.35 -13.54
C LYS A 158 -28.98 8.97 -13.32
N ILE A 159 -29.42 9.09 -12.06
CA ILE A 159 -30.65 9.80 -11.70
C ILE A 159 -30.46 11.31 -11.89
N GLY A 160 -29.29 11.85 -11.50
CA GLY A 160 -28.92 13.25 -11.74
C GLY A 160 -28.99 13.65 -13.21
N LEU A 161 -28.58 12.76 -14.12
CA LEU A 161 -28.71 12.94 -15.57
C LEU A 161 -30.15 13.03 -16.08
N GLN A 162 -31.13 12.52 -15.33
CA GLN A 162 -32.55 12.63 -15.67
C GLN A 162 -33.18 13.92 -15.13
N ALA A 163 -32.46 14.69 -14.31
CA ALA A 163 -32.94 15.97 -13.82
C ALA A 163 -33.02 17.01 -14.95
N THR A 164 -33.85 18.03 -14.75
CA THR A 164 -33.97 19.14 -15.70
C THR A 164 -32.63 19.87 -15.83
N LEU A 165 -32.09 19.91 -17.05
CA LEU A 165 -30.80 20.53 -17.37
C LEU A 165 -30.77 22.04 -17.13
N ILE A 166 -31.92 22.70 -17.13
CA ILE A 166 -32.04 24.13 -16.85
C ILE A 166 -32.89 24.29 -15.61
N ILE A 167 -32.33 24.90 -14.57
CA ILE A 167 -33.02 25.24 -13.33
C ILE A 167 -33.04 26.75 -13.15
N ARG A 168 -34.11 27.27 -12.58
CA ARG A 168 -34.20 28.67 -12.20
C ARG A 168 -33.84 28.79 -10.72
N HIS A 169 -32.78 29.53 -10.41
CA HIS A 169 -32.33 29.65 -9.02
C HIS A 169 -33.35 30.48 -8.23
N PRO A 170 -33.77 30.00 -7.04
CA PRO A 170 -34.91 30.54 -6.31
C PRO A 170 -34.70 31.98 -5.81
N ASP A 171 -33.46 32.38 -5.53
CA ASP A 171 -33.17 33.69 -4.92
C ASP A 171 -32.92 34.82 -5.93
N ASP A 172 -32.39 34.52 -7.13
CA ASP A 172 -32.01 35.54 -8.12
C ASP A 172 -32.79 35.42 -9.44
N GLY A 173 -33.60 34.36 -9.58
CA GLY A 173 -34.44 34.11 -10.74
C GLY A 173 -33.68 33.85 -12.04
N LYS A 174 -32.36 33.64 -11.99
CA LYS A 174 -31.52 33.36 -13.16
C LYS A 174 -31.57 31.88 -13.53
N LEU A 175 -31.38 31.59 -14.81
CA LEU A 175 -31.31 30.23 -15.33
C LEU A 175 -29.88 29.71 -15.20
N TYR A 176 -29.74 28.54 -14.59
CA TYR A 176 -28.47 27.82 -14.45
C TYR A 176 -28.55 26.47 -15.13
N VAL A 177 -27.43 26.04 -15.68
CA VAL A 177 -27.28 24.69 -16.21
C VAL A 177 -27.02 23.74 -15.05
N ASN A 178 -27.95 22.83 -14.81
CA ASN A 178 -27.86 21.73 -13.85
C ASN A 178 -27.11 20.54 -14.48
N PHE A 179 -25.87 20.77 -14.91
CA PHE A 179 -24.99 19.69 -15.37
C PHE A 179 -24.14 19.22 -14.20
N ASP A 180 -24.33 17.98 -13.80
CA ASP A 180 -23.69 17.46 -12.61
C ASP A 180 -22.19 17.23 -12.82
N HIS A 181 -21.38 18.01 -12.10
CA HIS A 181 -19.92 17.87 -12.11
C HIS A 181 -19.44 16.50 -11.59
N GLU A 182 -20.28 15.79 -10.84
CA GLU A 182 -20.01 14.44 -10.34
C GLU A 182 -19.81 13.47 -11.51
N ILE A 183 -20.45 13.69 -12.66
CA ILE A 183 -20.30 12.81 -13.84
C ILE A 183 -18.88 12.87 -14.41
N LEU A 184 -18.29 14.06 -14.50
CA LEU A 184 -16.92 14.24 -14.98
C LEU A 184 -15.92 13.65 -13.98
N GLN A 185 -16.20 13.75 -12.68
CA GLN A 185 -15.42 13.11 -11.64
C GLN A 185 -15.51 11.58 -11.75
N LEU A 186 -16.70 11.02 -11.90
CA LEU A 186 -16.94 9.58 -12.07
C LEU A 186 -16.21 9.01 -13.29
N ILE A 187 -16.20 9.73 -14.41
CA ILE A 187 -15.45 9.32 -15.61
C ILE A 187 -13.94 9.24 -15.31
N ARG A 188 -13.39 10.24 -14.60
CA ARG A 188 -11.98 10.22 -14.19
C ARG A 188 -11.71 9.07 -13.22
N GLU A 189 -12.63 8.84 -12.27
CA GLU A 189 -12.54 7.73 -11.31
C GLU A 189 -12.54 6.38 -12.00
N ALA A 190 -13.47 6.15 -12.94
CA ALA A 190 -13.54 4.95 -13.76
C ALA A 190 -12.20 4.70 -14.48
N LYS A 191 -11.64 5.72 -15.16
CA LYS A 191 -10.34 5.58 -15.83
C LYS A 191 -9.20 5.19 -14.88
N CYS A 192 -9.18 5.78 -13.69
CA CYS A 192 -8.17 5.46 -12.70
C CYS A 192 -8.33 4.03 -12.18
N LEU A 193 -9.55 3.59 -11.89
CA LEU A 193 -9.83 2.24 -11.40
C LEU A 193 -9.53 1.16 -12.46
N ASP A 194 -9.81 1.43 -13.74
CA ASP A 194 -9.51 0.53 -14.86
C ASP A 194 -8.00 0.29 -14.97
N ARG A 195 -7.21 1.38 -14.91
CA ARG A 195 -5.75 1.33 -14.92
C ARG A 195 -5.16 0.62 -13.71
N MET A 196 -5.88 0.60 -12.58
CA MET A 196 -5.51 -0.13 -11.38
C MET A 196 -5.88 -1.62 -11.44
N GLY A 197 -6.48 -2.08 -12.55
CA GLY A 197 -6.93 -3.47 -12.72
C GLY A 197 -8.18 -3.82 -11.93
N ILE A 198 -8.97 -2.83 -11.51
CA ILE A 198 -10.25 -3.06 -10.81
C ILE A 198 -11.35 -3.19 -11.85
N GLU A 199 -12.16 -4.25 -11.76
CA GLU A 199 -13.32 -4.41 -12.63
C GLU A 199 -14.37 -3.32 -12.37
N ILE A 200 -14.72 -2.62 -13.43
CA ILE A 200 -15.68 -1.53 -13.42
C ILE A 200 -17.08 -2.05 -13.79
N PRO A 201 -18.14 -1.63 -13.07
CA PRO A 201 -19.52 -1.97 -13.44
C PRO A 201 -19.87 -1.51 -14.86
N GLU A 202 -20.77 -2.25 -15.52
CA GLU A 202 -21.18 -1.95 -16.89
C GLU A 202 -21.74 -0.53 -17.05
N ASN A 203 -22.49 -0.04 -16.05
CA ASN A 203 -23.01 1.33 -16.01
C ASN A 203 -21.88 2.37 -16.15
N ALA A 204 -20.77 2.18 -15.45
CA ALA A 204 -19.63 3.09 -15.53
C ALA A 204 -18.85 2.95 -16.84
N LYS A 205 -18.80 1.76 -17.44
CA LYS A 205 -18.23 1.59 -18.79
C LYS A 205 -19.03 2.36 -19.83
N ILE A 206 -20.36 2.28 -19.78
CA ILE A 206 -21.24 3.01 -20.70
C ILE A 206 -21.01 4.52 -20.58
N VAL A 207 -20.93 5.04 -19.36
CA VAL A 207 -20.65 6.47 -19.11
C VAL A 207 -19.25 6.85 -19.61
N LEU A 208 -18.25 5.99 -19.41
CA LEU A 208 -16.89 6.18 -19.90
C LEU A 208 -16.84 6.25 -21.45
N PHE A 209 -17.59 5.39 -22.15
CA PHE A 209 -17.69 5.43 -23.63
C PHE A 209 -18.32 6.71 -24.16
N GLN A 210 -19.14 7.38 -23.35
CA GLN A 210 -19.82 8.63 -23.73
C GLN A 210 -19.07 9.88 -23.28
N GLU A 211 -17.84 9.75 -22.76
CA GLU A 211 -17.05 10.86 -22.21
C GLU A 211 -16.93 12.05 -23.16
N GLU A 212 -16.64 11.82 -24.45
CA GLU A 212 -16.48 12.91 -25.41
C GLU A 212 -17.77 13.74 -25.53
N LYS A 213 -18.93 13.08 -25.58
CA LYS A 213 -20.23 13.76 -25.64
C LYS A 213 -20.47 14.60 -24.38
N PHE A 214 -20.21 14.04 -23.21
CA PHE A 214 -20.37 14.77 -21.94
C PHE A 214 -19.44 15.98 -21.84
N LYS A 215 -18.20 15.87 -22.31
CA LYS A 215 -17.27 17.01 -22.37
C LYS A 215 -17.72 18.08 -23.35
N THR A 216 -18.21 17.69 -24.52
CA THR A 216 -18.76 18.63 -25.50
C THR A 216 -19.96 19.37 -24.92
N PHE A 217 -20.93 18.66 -24.34
CA PHE A 217 -22.10 19.28 -23.70
C PHE A 217 -21.70 20.21 -22.55
N TYR A 218 -20.77 19.79 -21.69
CA TYR A 218 -20.27 20.65 -20.62
C TYR A 218 -19.63 21.93 -21.16
N THR A 219 -18.89 21.83 -22.26
CA THR A 219 -18.26 23.01 -22.89
C THR A 219 -19.34 23.91 -23.48
N GLU A 220 -20.26 23.39 -24.28
CA GLU A 220 -21.32 24.16 -24.95
C GLU A 220 -22.30 24.85 -23.97
N LEU A 221 -22.52 24.25 -22.80
CA LEU A 221 -23.43 24.77 -21.79
C LEU A 221 -22.82 25.85 -20.88
N HIS A 222 -21.50 26.01 -20.89
CA HIS A 222 -20.77 26.98 -20.08
C HIS A 222 -20.25 28.20 -20.88
N TRP A 223 -20.68 28.36 -22.13
CA TRP A 223 -20.51 29.56 -22.97
C TRP A 223 -21.82 30.34 -23.10
#